data_AF-A0A9X1R3S8-F1
#
_entry.id   AF-A0A9X1R3S8-F1
#
_cell.length_a   1.000
_cell.length_b   1.000
_cell.length_c   1.000
_cell.angle_alpha   90.00
_cell.angle_beta   90.00
_cell.angle_gamma   90.00
#
_symmetry.space_group_name_H-M   'P 1'
#
loop_
_entity.id
_entity.type
_entity.pdbx_description
1 polymer ?
#
loop_
_entity_poly.entity_id
_entity_poly.type
_entity_poly.pdbx_seq_one_letter_code
_entity_poly.pdbx_strand_id
1 'polypeptide(L)' 'MTKKRNRTRPALSLQERLNKFTEDARAAARNLPAGAERHALLQKARDGEAAADMERLLSSPDQQHPK' A
#
# COMPACT_ATOMS: atom_id res chain seq x y z
N MET A 1 -28.98 1.72 -16.19
CA MET A 1 -27.99 0.68 -16.54
C MET A 1 -26.97 0.55 -15.40
N THR A 2 -26.88 -0.59 -14.72
CA THR A 2 -25.88 -0.80 -13.67
C THR A 2 -24.54 -1.16 -14.29
N LYS A 3 -23.57 -0.24 -14.22
CA LYS A 3 -22.20 -0.45 -14.71
C LYS A 3 -21.59 -1.66 -14.00
N LYS A 4 -21.26 -2.71 -14.76
CA LYS A 4 -20.66 -3.94 -14.22
C LYS A 4 -19.32 -3.59 -13.56
N ARG A 5 -19.23 -3.78 -12.24
CA ARG A 5 -18.00 -3.53 -11.47
C ARG A 5 -16.98 -4.60 -11.85
N ASN A 6 -15.75 -4.18 -12.14
CA ASN A 6 -14.68 -5.10 -12.46
C ASN A 6 -14.24 -5.78 -11.15
N ARG A 7 -14.73 -7.00 -10.91
CA ARG A 7 -14.48 -7.81 -9.71
C ARG A 7 -13.39 -8.86 -9.98
N THR A 8 -12.28 -8.45 -10.57
CA THR A 8 -11.14 -9.35 -10.74
C THR A 8 -10.41 -9.44 -9.43
N ARG A 9 -10.20 -10.65 -8.91
CA ARG A 9 -9.30 -10.86 -7.77
C ARG A 9 -7.87 -10.57 -8.23
N PRO A 10 -7.16 -9.64 -7.59
CA PRO A 10 -5.74 -9.45 -7.84
C PRO A 10 -5.00 -10.78 -7.61
N ALA A 11 -4.00 -11.08 -8.44
CA ALA A 11 -3.21 -12.31 -8.31
C ALA A 11 -2.37 -12.34 -7.02
N LEU A 12 -1.97 -11.16 -6.53
CA LEU A 12 -1.19 -10.96 -5.31
C LEU A 12 -2.11 -10.53 -4.17
N SER A 13 -1.74 -10.88 -2.94
CA SER A 13 -2.40 -10.41 -1.72
C SER A 13 -2.35 -8.89 -1.61
N LEU A 14 -3.24 -8.32 -0.78
CA LEU A 14 -3.22 -6.87 -0.53
C LEU A 14 -1.87 -6.45 0.09
N GLN A 15 -1.32 -7.25 1.00
CA GLN A 15 -0.03 -7.01 1.65
C GLN A 15 1.12 -6.94 0.65
N GLU A 16 1.25 -7.94 -0.23
CA GLU A 16 2.31 -7.97 -1.25
C GLU A 16 2.21 -6.76 -2.19
N ARG A 17 1.00 -6.35 -2.54
CA ARG A 17 0.79 -5.18 -3.39
C ARG A 17 1.17 -3.88 -2.70
N LEU A 18 0.88 -3.76 -1.41
CA LEU A 18 1.28 -2.60 -0.60
C LEU A 18 2.79 -2.53 -0.47
N ASN A 19 3.46 -3.65 -0.17
CA ASN A 19 4.91 -3.75 -0.10
C ASN A 19 5.58 -3.37 -1.43
N LYS A 20 5.08 -3.91 -2.55
CA LYS A 20 5.59 -3.56 -3.87
C LYS A 20 5.43 -2.07 -4.18
N PHE A 21 4.28 -1.50 -3.83
CA PHE A 21 4.03 -0.07 -4.02
C PHE A 21 5.00 0.80 -3.23
N THR A 22 5.32 0.43 -1.98
CA THR A 22 6.31 1.14 -1.16
C THR A 22 7.72 1.06 -1.71
N GLU A 23 8.13 -0.13 -2.15
CA GLU A 23 9.43 -0.34 -2.79
C GLU A 23 9.56 0.47 -4.08
N ASP A 24 8.55 0.43 -4.94
CA ASP A 24 8.50 1.19 -6.19
C ASP A 24 8.55 2.70 -5.94
N ALA A 25 7.78 3.20 -4.96
CA ALA A 25 7.78 4.61 -4.58
C ALA A 25 9.13 5.08 -4.04
N ARG A 26 9.80 4.26 -3.20
CA ARG A 26 11.15 4.54 -2.71
C ARG A 26 12.18 4.50 -3.84
N ALA A 27 12.12 3.50 -4.72
CA ALA A 27 13.01 3.39 -5.87
C ALA A 27 12.88 4.61 -6.79
N ALA A 28 11.66 5.03 -7.09
CA ALA A 28 11.41 6.25 -7.85
C ALA A 28 11.93 7.51 -7.14
N ALA A 29 11.74 7.63 -5.82
CA ALA A 29 12.25 8.75 -5.04
C ALA A 29 13.79 8.81 -4.97
N ARG A 30 14.49 7.67 -5.09
CA ARG A 30 15.97 7.61 -5.11
C ARG A 30 16.55 8.12 -6.43
N ASN A 31 15.81 8.00 -7.53
CA ASN A 31 16.25 8.46 -8.85
C ASN A 31 16.03 9.97 -9.07
N LEU A 32 15.25 10.63 -8.19
CA LEU A 32 14.99 12.06 -8.29
C LEU A 32 15.93 12.89 -7.39
N PRO A 33 16.29 14.10 -7.82
CA PRO A 33 16.99 15.04 -6.96
C PRO A 33 16.10 15.50 -5.79
N ALA A 34 16.70 16.11 -4.78
CA ALA A 34 15.95 16.69 -3.67
C ALA A 34 14.99 17.78 -4.19
N GLY A 35 13.69 17.57 -3.98
CA GLY A 35 12.65 18.46 -4.47
C GLY A 35 11.25 18.00 -4.08
N ALA A 36 10.24 18.77 -4.47
CA ALA A 36 8.84 18.51 -4.14
C ALA A 36 8.35 17.15 -4.69
N GLU A 37 8.80 16.76 -5.89
CA GLU A 37 8.43 15.48 -6.52
C GLU A 37 8.99 14.29 -5.75
N ARG A 38 10.26 14.34 -5.33
CA ARG A 38 10.86 13.34 -4.46
C ARG A 38 10.13 13.25 -3.12
N HIS A 39 9.78 14.40 -2.52
CA HIS A 39 9.04 14.43 -1.26
C HIS A 39 7.66 13.80 -1.40
N ALA A 40 6.94 14.07 -2.49
CA ALA A 40 5.64 13.48 -2.75
C ALA A 40 5.71 11.94 -2.90
N LEU A 41 6.76 11.42 -3.56
CA LEU A 41 6.99 9.97 -3.66
C LEU A 41 7.34 9.35 -2.31
N LEU A 42 8.16 10.03 -1.50
CA LEU A 42 8.47 9.57 -0.13
C LEU A 42 7.22 9.57 0.76
N GLN A 43 6.34 10.55 0.61
CA GLN A 43 5.07 10.57 1.34
C GLN A 43 4.20 9.38 0.93
N LYS A 44 4.06 9.11 -0.37
CA LYS A 44 3.34 7.94 -0.87
C LYS A 44 3.92 6.64 -0.34
N ALA A 45 5.25 6.51 -0.27
CA ALA A 45 5.88 5.35 0.35
C ALA A 45 5.46 5.22 1.83
N ARG A 46 5.54 6.29 2.62
CA ARG A 46 5.11 6.25 4.03
C ARG A 46 3.66 5.83 4.20
N ASP A 47 2.76 6.38 3.36
CA ASP A 47 1.34 6.03 3.39
C ASP A 47 1.12 4.55 3.04
N GLY A 48 1.91 4.01 2.10
CA GLY A 48 1.89 2.60 1.74
C GLY A 48 2.40 1.67 2.86
N GLU A 49 3.42 2.08 3.60
CA GLU A 49 3.91 1.33 4.78
C GLU A 49 2.83 1.29 5.86
N ALA A 50 2.24 2.44 6.17
CA ALA A 50 1.15 2.53 7.14
C ALA A 50 -0.05 1.64 6.74
N ALA A 51 -0.41 1.61 5.46
CA ALA A 51 -1.46 0.72 4.96
C ALA A 51 -1.09 -0.77 5.09
N ALA A 52 0.17 -1.14 4.84
CA ALA A 52 0.65 -2.52 4.98
C ALA A 52 0.63 -2.98 6.45
N ASP A 53 0.99 -2.10 7.38
CA ASP A 53 0.88 -2.35 8.82
C ASP A 53 -0.57 -2.50 9.28
N MET A 54 -1.48 -1.64 8.80
CA MET A 54 -2.91 -1.78 9.07
C MET A 54 -3.47 -3.09 8.54
N GLU A 55 -3.09 -3.48 7.31
CA GLU A 55 -3.51 -4.75 6.73
C GLU A 55 -2.99 -5.92 7.58
N ARG A 56 -1.73 -5.89 8.02
CA ARG A 56 -1.16 -6.90 8.91
C ARG A 56 -1.93 -7.01 10.22
N LEU A 57 -2.30 -5.87 10.81
CA LEU A 57 -3.07 -5.81 12.05
C LEU A 57 -4.46 -6.40 11.89
N LEU A 58 -5.15 -6.05 10.80
CA LEU A 58 -6.50 -6.52 10.51
C LEU A 58 -6.54 -7.99 10.08
N SER A 59 -5.48 -8.47 9.43
CA SER A 59 -5.32 -9.87 9.03
C SER A 59 -4.83 -10.76 10.19
N SER A 60 -4.41 -10.18 11.31
CA SER A 60 -4.02 -10.92 12.51
C SER A 60 -5.27 -11.41 13.27
N PRO A 61 -5.47 -12.73 13.45
CA PRO A 61 -6.69 -13.29 14.04
C PRO A 61 -6.86 -12.97 15.54
N ASP A 62 -5.77 -12.59 16.22
CA ASP A 62 -5.74 -12.42 17.68
C ASP A 62 -6.43 -11.13 18.17
N GLN A 63 -6.70 -10.17 17.28
CA GLN A 63 -7.28 -8.86 17.65
C GLN A 63 -8.79 -8.74 17.39
N GLN A 64 -9.44 -9.79 16.87
CA GLN A 64 -10.89 -9.75 16.57
C GLN A 64 -11.80 -10.13 17.74
N HIS A 65 -11.27 -10.32 18.95
CA HIS A 65 -12.08 -10.64 20.13
C HIS A 65 -11.92 -9.62 21.26
N PRO A 66 -12.70 -8.52 21.27
CA PRO A 66 -13.19 -8.01 22.53
C PRO A 66 -14.28 -8.97 23.04
N LYS A 67 -14.04 -9.61 24.19
CA LYS A 67 -15.10 -10.25 24.98
C LYS A 67 -16.01 -9.21 25.59
#